data_AF-A7T7F1-F1
#
_entry.id   AF-A7T7F1-F1
#
_cell.length_a   1.000
_cell.length_b   1.000
_cell.length_c   1.000
_cell.angle_alpha   90.00
_cell.angle_beta   90.00
_cell.angle_gamma   90.00
#
_symmetry.space_group_name_H-M   'P 1'
#
loop_
_entity.id
_entity.type
_entity.pdbx_description
1 polymer ?
#
loop_
_entity_poly.entity_id
_entity_poly.type
_entity_poly.pdbx_seq_one_letter_code
_entity_poly.pdbx_strand_id
1 'polypeptide(L)'
;MATKSAIRDTARVLDLPLFEADRIAKLIPGMMPSKWNLARFISEKEDDVKKALRSDEFDKVKELIAIANEGDLAGETIQQAKILEGSMRNTGIHACGVIITPSDITNFVPVTTAKDSDLYVTQFDNSVAESAGLLKMDFLGLKTLTLIKDTVKLVKYRLGIELDPDTFPIDDVKTYELFQRGETVGIFQYESPGMQKYMKDLKPTVFGDLIAMNALYRPGPLEYIPSFVRRKNGEEEIKYDLEACEEYLGETYGITVYQEQVMLLSQSLADFTKGEADVLRKAMGKKQKDVLDKMKPKFVEQGCCQRS
;
A
#
# COMPACT_ATOMS: atom_id res chain seq x y z
N MET A 1 4.30 -19.28 8.01
CA MET A 1 2.99 -19.82 7.61
C MET A 1 1.94 -18.84 8.10
N ALA A 2 0.96 -18.47 7.27
CA ALA A 2 -0.09 -17.54 7.68
C ALA A 2 -1.10 -18.23 8.62
N THR A 3 -1.70 -17.48 9.54
CA THR A 3 -2.63 -17.92 10.59
C THR A 3 -3.71 -18.89 10.09
N LYS A 4 -4.46 -18.50 9.04
CA LYS A 4 -5.53 -19.33 8.46
C LYS A 4 -5.01 -20.63 7.84
N SER A 5 -3.79 -20.61 7.29
CA SER A 5 -3.17 -21.81 6.72
C SER A 5 -2.68 -22.75 7.81
N ALA A 6 -2.13 -22.21 8.90
CA ALA A 6 -1.72 -23.01 10.07
C ALA A 6 -2.92 -23.76 10.65
N ILE A 7 -4.05 -23.08 10.89
CA ILE A 7 -5.28 -23.73 11.37
C ILE A 7 -5.73 -24.87 10.45
N ARG A 8 -5.80 -24.61 9.14
CA ARG A 8 -6.26 -25.62 8.17
C ARG A 8 -5.29 -26.79 8.02
N ASP A 9 -3.99 -26.55 8.07
CA ASP A 9 -2.99 -27.61 7.97
C ASP A 9 -2.99 -28.47 9.25
N THR A 10 -3.08 -27.87 10.44
CA THR A 10 -3.23 -28.60 11.71
C THR A 10 -4.53 -29.40 11.74
N ALA A 11 -5.65 -28.81 11.33
CA ALA A 11 -6.95 -29.48 11.29
C ALA A 11 -6.92 -30.75 10.43
N ARG A 12 -6.20 -30.73 9.30
CA ARG A 12 -6.02 -31.92 8.44
C ARG A 12 -5.21 -33.02 9.12
N VAL A 13 -4.27 -32.68 9.99
CA VAL A 13 -3.44 -33.67 10.71
C VAL A 13 -4.21 -34.29 11.87
N LEU A 14 -5.05 -33.50 12.54
CA LEU A 14 -5.88 -33.93 13.66
C LEU A 14 -7.24 -34.50 13.22
N ASP A 15 -7.46 -34.68 11.92
CA ASP A 15 -8.73 -35.15 11.33
C ASP A 15 -9.98 -34.35 11.77
N LEU A 16 -9.81 -33.05 12.03
CA LEU A 16 -10.93 -32.15 12.30
C LEU A 16 -11.75 -31.96 11.00
N PRO A 17 -13.10 -32.08 11.04
CA PRO A 17 -13.94 -31.93 9.87
C PRO A 17 -13.70 -30.62 9.10
N LEU A 18 -13.65 -30.70 7.76
CA LEU A 18 -13.30 -29.56 6.90
C LEU A 18 -14.20 -28.33 7.10
N PHE A 19 -15.50 -28.55 7.35
CA PHE A 19 -16.45 -27.45 7.58
C PHE A 19 -16.12 -26.69 8.87
N GLU A 20 -15.63 -27.39 9.88
CA GLU A 20 -15.25 -26.84 11.18
C GLU A 20 -13.91 -26.12 11.08
N ALA A 21 -12.93 -26.72 10.41
CA ALA A 21 -11.66 -26.07 10.09
C ALA A 21 -11.85 -24.76 9.31
N ASP A 22 -12.77 -24.73 8.34
CA ASP A 22 -13.09 -23.52 7.59
C ASP A 22 -13.84 -22.47 8.43
N ARG A 23 -14.75 -22.90 9.31
CA ARG A 23 -15.41 -22.03 10.30
C ARG A 23 -14.36 -21.34 11.18
N ILE A 24 -13.47 -22.10 11.81
CA ILE A 24 -12.42 -21.55 12.68
C ILE A 24 -11.50 -20.60 11.90
N ALA A 25 -11.08 -20.97 10.69
CA ALA A 25 -10.25 -20.11 9.85
C ALA A 25 -10.94 -18.79 9.45
N LYS A 26 -12.27 -18.75 9.35
CA LYS A 26 -13.06 -17.54 9.06
C LYS A 26 -13.22 -16.59 10.25
N LEU A 27 -12.99 -17.08 11.48
CA LEU A 27 -12.97 -16.23 12.68
C LEU A 27 -11.75 -15.30 12.70
N ILE A 28 -10.66 -15.67 12.02
CA ILE A 28 -9.49 -14.82 11.86
C ILE A 28 -9.81 -13.63 10.94
N PRO A 29 -9.46 -12.38 11.35
CA PRO A 29 -9.66 -11.18 10.54
C PRO A 29 -9.14 -11.32 9.11
N GLY A 30 -9.78 -10.61 8.17
CA GLY A 30 -9.37 -10.61 6.77
C GLY A 30 -7.96 -10.03 6.59
N MET A 31 -7.66 -8.97 7.32
CA MET A 31 -6.35 -8.34 7.41
C MET A 31 -5.89 -8.35 8.86
N MET A 32 -4.81 -9.08 9.14
CA MET A 32 -4.25 -9.15 10.48
C MET A 32 -3.62 -7.80 10.85
N PRO A 33 -3.96 -7.21 12.01
CA PRO A 33 -3.26 -6.02 12.50
C PRO A 33 -1.77 -6.31 12.68
N SER A 34 -0.93 -5.32 12.39
CA SER A 34 0.52 -5.47 12.49
C SER A 34 0.92 -5.93 13.90
N LYS A 35 1.79 -6.93 13.99
CA LYS A 35 2.28 -7.58 15.23
C LYS A 35 1.30 -8.51 15.96
N TRP A 36 0.11 -8.77 15.41
CA TRP A 36 -0.83 -9.75 15.97
C TRP A 36 -0.70 -11.11 15.31
N ASN A 37 -0.94 -12.17 16.08
CA ASN A 37 -0.86 -13.58 15.68
C ASN A 37 -1.75 -14.42 16.62
N LEU A 38 -1.90 -15.73 16.38
CA LEU A 38 -2.70 -16.63 17.23
C LEU A 38 -2.22 -16.59 18.68
N ALA A 39 -0.91 -16.64 18.90
CA ALA A 39 -0.34 -16.66 20.24
C ALA A 39 -0.78 -15.45 21.06
N ARG A 40 -0.71 -14.25 20.47
CA ARG A 40 -1.09 -12.99 21.14
C ARG A 40 -2.59 -12.85 21.33
N PHE A 41 -3.42 -13.30 20.38
CA PHE A 41 -4.87 -13.30 20.60
C PHE A 41 -5.27 -14.14 21.81
N ILE A 42 -4.59 -15.27 22.03
CA ILE A 42 -4.89 -16.18 23.14
C ILE A 42 -4.26 -15.72 24.46
N SER A 43 -3.08 -15.08 24.43
CA SER A 43 -2.34 -14.73 25.65
C SER A 43 -2.56 -13.31 26.19
N GLU A 44 -2.90 -12.36 25.32
CA GLU A 44 -3.05 -10.95 25.69
C GLU A 44 -4.43 -10.67 26.30
N LYS A 45 -4.56 -9.55 27.02
CA LYS A 45 -5.82 -9.14 27.66
C LYS A 45 -6.86 -8.77 26.60
N GLU A 46 -8.12 -9.10 26.90
CA GLU A 46 -9.28 -8.81 26.03
C GLU A 46 -9.35 -7.32 25.61
N ASP A 47 -9.04 -6.40 26.52
CA ASP A 47 -9.01 -4.95 26.24
C ASP A 47 -8.00 -4.56 25.17
N ASP A 48 -6.85 -5.24 25.11
CA ASP A 48 -5.80 -4.93 24.13
C ASP A 48 -6.11 -5.55 22.78
N VAL A 49 -6.75 -6.73 22.77
CA VAL A 49 -7.31 -7.34 21.55
C VAL A 49 -8.39 -6.44 20.96
N LYS A 50 -9.27 -5.89 21.80
CA LYS A 50 -10.36 -5.01 21.38
C LYS A 50 -9.87 -3.71 20.75
N LYS A 51 -8.76 -3.14 21.25
CA LYS A 51 -8.15 -1.93 20.66
C LYS A 51 -7.54 -2.18 19.28
N ALA A 52 -7.14 -3.43 18.99
CA ALA A 52 -6.46 -3.77 17.75
C ALA A 52 -7.42 -4.12 16.60
N LEU A 53 -8.68 -4.42 16.91
CA LEU A 53 -9.66 -4.94 15.97
C LEU A 53 -10.87 -4.00 15.87
N ARG A 54 -11.59 -4.08 14.74
CA ARG A 54 -12.92 -3.49 14.64
C ARG A 54 -13.90 -4.30 15.48
N SER A 55 -15.03 -3.68 15.85
CA SER A 55 -16.01 -4.33 16.74
C SER A 55 -16.50 -5.68 16.19
N ASP A 56 -16.76 -5.77 14.89
CA ASP A 56 -17.22 -7.00 14.23
C ASP A 56 -16.14 -8.08 14.10
N GLU A 57 -14.88 -7.68 14.02
CA GLU A 57 -13.72 -8.58 14.01
C GLU A 57 -13.38 -9.08 15.42
N PHE A 58 -13.57 -8.22 16.43
CA PHE A 58 -13.35 -8.55 17.83
C PHE A 58 -14.29 -9.67 18.31
N ASP A 59 -15.59 -9.61 17.97
CA ASP A 59 -16.56 -10.64 18.36
C ASP A 59 -16.17 -12.03 17.82
N LYS A 60 -15.67 -12.08 16.58
CA LYS A 60 -15.17 -13.32 15.96
C LYS A 60 -13.91 -13.84 16.63
N VAL A 61 -12.98 -12.95 16.97
CA VAL A 61 -11.75 -13.35 17.66
C VAL A 61 -12.03 -13.80 19.09
N LYS A 62 -13.03 -13.21 19.76
CA LYS A 62 -13.49 -13.65 21.07
C LYS A 62 -14.06 -15.07 21.01
N GLU A 63 -14.86 -15.39 20.00
CA GLU A 63 -15.31 -16.76 19.73
C GLU A 63 -14.12 -17.71 19.53
N LEU A 64 -13.11 -17.30 18.75
CA LEU A 64 -11.90 -18.09 18.54
C LEU A 64 -11.12 -18.35 19.84
N ILE A 65 -11.00 -17.36 20.73
CA ILE A 65 -10.34 -17.51 22.02
C ILE A 65 -11.13 -18.47 22.93
N ALA A 66 -12.46 -18.42 22.88
CA ALA A 66 -13.30 -19.35 23.62
C ALA A 66 -13.05 -20.80 23.18
N ILE A 67 -13.11 -21.07 21.86
CA ILE A 67 -12.82 -22.39 21.29
C ILE A 67 -11.39 -22.83 21.63
N ALA A 68 -10.41 -21.92 21.57
CA ALA A 68 -9.01 -22.24 21.89
C ALA A 68 -8.80 -22.71 23.34
N ASN A 69 -9.69 -22.33 24.26
CA ASN A 69 -9.65 -22.72 25.66
C ASN A 69 -10.54 -23.93 25.96
N GLU A 70 -11.31 -24.41 25.00
CA GLU A 70 -12.06 -25.66 25.10
C GLU A 70 -11.09 -26.86 25.02
N GLY A 71 -11.41 -27.93 25.75
CA GLY A 71 -10.61 -29.15 25.78
C GLY A 71 -10.98 -30.16 24.69
N ASP A 72 -11.61 -29.69 23.61
CA ASP A 72 -12.04 -30.52 22.49
C ASP A 72 -11.04 -30.47 21.31
N LEU A 73 -11.35 -31.21 20.24
CA LEU A 73 -10.48 -31.32 19.07
C LEU A 73 -10.27 -29.97 18.38
N ALA A 74 -11.26 -29.07 18.44
CA ALA A 74 -11.17 -27.73 17.88
C ALA A 74 -10.22 -26.85 18.68
N GLY A 75 -10.30 -26.88 20.01
CA GLY A 75 -9.36 -26.20 20.90
C GLY A 75 -7.93 -26.72 20.74
N GLU A 76 -7.74 -28.04 20.70
CA GLU A 76 -6.43 -28.65 20.44
C GLU A 76 -5.85 -28.20 19.09
N THR A 77 -6.68 -28.17 18.04
CA THR A 77 -6.29 -27.69 16.71
C THR A 77 -5.76 -26.26 16.76
N ILE A 78 -6.42 -25.36 17.49
CA ILE A 78 -5.99 -23.96 17.60
C ILE A 78 -4.67 -23.85 18.39
N GLN A 79 -4.53 -24.61 19.48
CA GLN A 79 -3.31 -24.60 20.30
C GLN A 79 -2.09 -25.14 19.53
N GLN A 80 -2.28 -26.18 18.71
CA GLN A 80 -1.21 -26.70 17.85
C GLN A 80 -0.91 -25.75 16.67
N ALA A 81 -1.94 -25.16 16.06
CA ALA A 81 -1.77 -24.16 15.00
C ALA A 81 -0.98 -22.92 15.46
N LYS A 82 -1.16 -22.51 16.73
CA LYS A 82 -0.37 -21.44 17.36
C LYS A 82 1.14 -21.73 17.34
N ILE A 83 1.55 -23.00 17.45
CA ILE A 83 2.98 -23.39 17.43
C ILE A 83 3.52 -23.39 16.00
N LEU A 84 2.71 -23.82 15.02
CA LEU A 84 3.10 -23.89 13.60
C LEU A 84 3.02 -22.55 12.86
N GLU A 85 2.33 -21.57 13.43
CA GLU A 85 2.26 -20.23 12.88
C GLU A 85 3.66 -19.59 12.80
N GLY A 86 3.96 -18.93 11.68
CA GLY A 86 5.29 -18.34 11.47
C GLY A 86 6.33 -19.31 10.87
N SER A 87 6.14 -20.64 10.97
CA SER A 87 7.08 -21.61 10.37
C SER A 87 7.12 -21.51 8.83
N MET A 88 8.28 -21.80 8.23
CA MET A 88 8.39 -21.87 6.77
C MET A 88 7.62 -23.07 6.23
N ARG A 89 6.67 -22.83 5.30
CA ARG A 89 5.84 -23.89 4.71
C ARG A 89 6.39 -24.35 3.37
N ASN A 90 6.73 -23.40 2.50
CA ASN A 90 7.26 -23.63 1.16
C ASN A 90 8.21 -22.49 0.81
N THR A 91 9.14 -22.74 -0.11
CA THR A 91 9.87 -21.69 -0.82
C THR A 91 9.04 -21.21 -2.01
N GLY A 92 9.10 -19.90 -2.28
CA GLY A 92 8.44 -19.28 -3.42
C GLY A 92 9.42 -18.34 -4.13
N ILE A 93 9.15 -18.05 -5.39
CA ILE A 93 9.96 -17.12 -6.20
C ILE A 93 9.33 -15.74 -6.08
N HIS A 94 10.15 -14.71 -5.85
CA HIS A 94 9.68 -13.33 -5.83
C HIS A 94 9.13 -12.95 -7.21
N ALA A 95 7.95 -12.33 -7.26
CA ALA A 95 7.25 -12.09 -8.53
C ALA A 95 7.99 -11.15 -9.50
N CYS A 96 8.87 -10.29 -8.98
CA CYS A 96 9.59 -9.29 -9.79
C CYS A 96 11.08 -9.18 -9.46
N GLY A 97 11.57 -9.81 -8.40
CA GLY A 97 12.90 -9.51 -7.86
C GLY A 97 13.98 -10.26 -8.62
N VAL A 98 14.90 -9.53 -9.25
CA VAL A 98 16.04 -10.07 -9.99
C VAL A 98 17.33 -9.57 -9.34
N ILE A 99 18.24 -10.49 -9.06
CA ILE A 99 19.56 -10.19 -8.51
C ILE A 99 20.58 -10.19 -9.64
N ILE A 100 21.43 -9.15 -9.68
CA ILE A 100 22.49 -8.99 -10.66
C ILE A 100 23.82 -8.94 -9.91
N THR A 101 24.73 -9.85 -10.26
CA THR A 101 26.06 -9.94 -9.67
C THR A 101 27.14 -9.66 -10.73
N PRO A 102 28.32 -9.15 -10.36
CA PRO A 102 29.38 -8.83 -11.30
C PRO A 102 30.08 -10.08 -11.88
N SER A 103 29.95 -11.22 -11.21
CA SER A 103 30.41 -12.53 -11.67
C SER A 103 29.38 -13.60 -11.31
N ASP A 104 29.73 -14.89 -11.47
CA ASP A 104 28.82 -16.01 -11.18
C ASP A 104 28.18 -15.88 -9.79
N ILE A 105 26.84 -15.94 -9.76
CA ILE A 105 26.00 -15.73 -8.58
C ILE A 105 26.33 -16.72 -7.45
N THR A 106 26.81 -17.92 -7.79
CA THR A 106 27.18 -18.96 -6.82
C THR A 106 28.37 -18.54 -5.93
N ASN A 107 29.17 -17.56 -6.34
CA ASN A 107 30.25 -17.01 -5.53
C ASN A 107 29.75 -16.08 -4.41
N PHE A 108 28.51 -15.58 -4.51
CA PHE A 108 27.97 -14.58 -3.59
C PHE A 108 26.82 -15.12 -2.74
N VAL A 109 25.94 -15.94 -3.34
CA VAL A 109 24.77 -16.46 -2.66
C VAL A 109 24.49 -17.92 -3.02
N PRO A 110 23.99 -18.71 -2.05
CA PRO A 110 23.45 -20.02 -2.36
C PRO A 110 22.22 -19.88 -3.26
N VAL A 111 22.22 -20.63 -4.36
CA VAL A 111 21.12 -20.68 -5.32
C VAL A 111 20.49 -22.06 -5.35
N THR A 112 19.26 -22.12 -5.84
CA THR A 112 18.53 -23.36 -6.17
C THR A 112 17.85 -23.16 -7.51
N THR A 113 17.40 -24.25 -8.14
CA THR A 113 16.51 -24.15 -9.30
C THR A 113 15.07 -23.98 -8.85
N ALA A 114 14.29 -23.25 -9.64
CA ALA A 114 12.84 -23.17 -9.51
C ALA A 114 12.18 -24.56 -9.71
N LYS A 115 11.00 -24.78 -9.12
CA LYS A 115 10.34 -26.10 -9.08
C LYS A 115 9.98 -26.69 -10.46
N ASP A 116 9.91 -25.88 -11.51
CA ASP A 116 9.50 -26.32 -12.85
C ASP A 116 10.30 -25.61 -13.97
N SER A 117 11.50 -25.10 -13.65
CA SER A 117 12.36 -24.44 -14.65
C SER A 117 13.82 -24.40 -14.20
N ASP A 118 14.74 -24.31 -15.17
CA ASP A 118 16.18 -24.14 -14.93
C ASP A 118 16.58 -22.73 -14.48
N LEU A 119 15.61 -21.91 -14.06
CA LEU A 119 15.88 -20.58 -13.51
C LEU A 119 16.54 -20.69 -12.13
N TYR A 120 17.68 -20.02 -11.99
CA TYR A 120 18.34 -19.84 -10.70
C TYR A 120 17.53 -18.91 -9.80
N VAL A 121 17.33 -19.34 -8.56
CA VAL A 121 16.61 -18.62 -7.51
C VAL A 121 17.55 -18.54 -6.31
N THR A 122 17.74 -17.33 -5.78
CA THR A 122 18.49 -17.14 -4.53
C THR A 122 17.75 -17.79 -3.36
N GLN A 123 18.50 -18.43 -2.45
CA GLN A 123 17.94 -18.95 -1.20
C GLN A 123 17.81 -17.88 -0.11
N PHE A 124 18.39 -16.69 -0.33
CA PHE A 124 18.20 -15.55 0.55
C PHE A 124 16.87 -14.87 0.28
N ASP A 125 16.22 -14.43 1.36
CA ASP A 125 15.09 -13.52 1.24
C ASP A 125 15.54 -12.12 0.81
N ASN A 126 14.55 -11.28 0.49
CA ASN A 126 14.80 -9.93 -0.01
C ASN A 126 15.64 -9.07 0.95
N SER A 127 15.39 -9.15 2.25
CA SER A 127 16.06 -8.30 3.24
C SER A 127 17.53 -8.69 3.42
N VAL A 128 17.81 -9.99 3.35
CA VAL A 128 19.17 -10.54 3.45
C VAL A 128 19.96 -10.21 2.19
N ALA A 129 19.35 -10.35 1.00
CA ALA A 129 20.01 -10.04 -0.26
C ALA A 129 20.45 -8.56 -0.35
N GLU A 130 19.57 -7.63 0.02
CA GLU A 130 19.89 -6.19 0.05
C GLU A 130 20.97 -5.87 1.09
N SER A 131 20.88 -6.46 2.30
CA SER A 131 21.86 -6.24 3.37
C SER A 131 23.23 -6.84 3.06
N ALA A 132 23.29 -7.89 2.24
CA ALA A 132 24.52 -8.50 1.75
C ALA A 132 25.20 -7.67 0.64
N GLY A 133 24.60 -6.56 0.21
CA GLY A 133 25.16 -5.66 -0.80
C GLY A 133 24.93 -6.13 -2.24
N LEU A 134 23.97 -7.03 -2.47
CA LEU A 134 23.64 -7.49 -3.82
C LEU A 134 22.81 -6.42 -4.55
N LEU A 135 23.12 -6.21 -5.82
CA LEU A 135 22.30 -5.36 -6.67
C LEU A 135 20.99 -6.08 -7.00
N LYS A 136 19.89 -5.46 -6.60
CA LYS A 136 18.54 -5.92 -6.89
C LYS A 136 17.85 -4.97 -7.86
N MET A 137 17.16 -5.55 -8.84
CA MET A 137 16.25 -4.84 -9.74
C MET A 137 14.89 -5.53 -9.74
N ASP A 138 13.82 -4.74 -9.67
CA ASP A 138 12.47 -5.27 -9.73
C ASP A 138 11.89 -5.12 -11.14
N PHE A 139 11.61 -6.25 -11.80
CA PHE A 139 10.96 -6.35 -13.11
C PHE A 139 9.49 -6.72 -12.92
N LEU A 140 8.62 -5.72 -12.86
CA LEU A 140 7.20 -5.94 -12.62
C LEU A 140 6.46 -6.22 -13.94
N GLY A 141 5.76 -7.35 -13.99
CA GLY A 141 4.80 -7.63 -15.05
C GLY A 141 3.46 -6.93 -14.79
N LEU A 142 3.17 -5.84 -15.50
CA LEU A 142 1.89 -5.13 -15.38
C LEU A 142 0.91 -5.60 -16.45
N LYS A 143 -0.21 -6.20 -16.01
CA LYS A 143 -1.31 -6.60 -16.91
C LYS A 143 -1.84 -5.44 -17.76
N THR A 144 -1.86 -4.23 -17.20
CA THR A 144 -2.30 -3.01 -17.89
C THR A 144 -1.46 -2.72 -19.14
N LEU A 145 -0.14 -2.93 -19.09
CA LEU A 145 0.73 -2.70 -20.26
C LEU A 145 0.41 -3.70 -21.39
N THR A 146 0.15 -4.97 -21.04
CA THR A 146 -0.31 -5.96 -22.01
C THR A 146 -1.64 -5.55 -22.64
N LEU A 147 -2.59 -5.07 -21.82
CA LEU A 147 -3.90 -4.63 -22.29
C LEU A 147 -3.80 -3.45 -23.27
N ILE A 148 -2.97 -2.45 -22.96
CA ILE A 148 -2.71 -1.31 -23.86
C ILE A 148 -2.10 -1.80 -25.17
N LYS A 149 -1.06 -2.63 -25.11
CA LYS A 149 -0.38 -3.20 -26.28
C LYS A 149 -1.33 -3.96 -27.20
N ASP A 150 -2.19 -4.80 -26.63
CA ASP A 150 -3.16 -5.58 -27.41
C ASP A 150 -4.27 -4.68 -27.97
N THR A 151 -4.71 -3.67 -27.22
CA THR A 151 -5.68 -2.68 -27.70
C THR A 151 -5.16 -1.92 -28.93
N VAL A 152 -3.93 -1.42 -28.88
CA VAL A 152 -3.28 -0.75 -30.03
C VAL A 152 -3.22 -1.66 -31.25
N LYS A 153 -2.81 -2.93 -31.07
CA LYS A 153 -2.78 -3.92 -32.16
C LYS A 153 -4.16 -4.15 -32.77
N LEU A 154 -5.20 -4.26 -31.95
CA LEU A 154 -6.57 -4.48 -32.41
C LEU A 154 -7.12 -3.27 -33.17
N VAL A 155 -6.81 -2.06 -32.72
CA VAL A 155 -7.17 -0.82 -33.44
C VAL A 155 -6.48 -0.77 -34.80
N LYS A 156 -5.17 -1.06 -34.87
CA LYS A 156 -4.44 -1.14 -36.14
C LYS A 156 -5.03 -2.19 -37.07
N TYR A 157 -5.35 -3.38 -36.56
CA TYR A 157 -5.95 -4.46 -37.34
C TYR A 157 -7.33 -4.10 -37.90
N ARG A 158 -8.20 -3.47 -37.09
CA ARG A 158 -9.60 -3.20 -37.47
C ARG A 158 -9.77 -1.91 -38.28
N LEU A 159 -9.05 -0.86 -37.91
CA LEU A 159 -9.25 0.49 -38.45
C LEU A 159 -8.08 0.96 -39.33
N GLY A 160 -6.97 0.22 -39.38
CA GLY A 160 -5.76 0.64 -40.09
C GLY A 160 -5.01 1.81 -39.42
N ILE A 161 -5.45 2.24 -38.24
CA ILE A 161 -4.87 3.37 -37.50
C ILE A 161 -3.72 2.86 -36.62
N GLU A 162 -2.54 3.41 -36.81
CA GLU A 162 -1.39 3.18 -35.95
C GLU A 162 -1.40 4.18 -34.80
N LEU A 163 -1.40 3.66 -33.57
CA LEU A 163 -1.40 4.47 -32.35
C LEU A 163 -0.07 4.26 -31.63
N ASP A 164 0.51 5.35 -31.15
CA ASP A 164 1.70 5.34 -30.29
C ASP A 164 1.33 5.87 -28.89
N PRO A 165 1.15 4.98 -27.88
CA PRO A 165 0.77 5.36 -26.54
C PRO A 165 1.72 6.35 -25.85
N ASP A 166 3.00 6.36 -26.21
CA ASP A 166 4.00 7.21 -25.57
C ASP A 166 3.85 8.69 -26.00
N THR A 167 3.04 8.95 -27.03
CA THR A 167 2.84 10.29 -27.61
C THR A 167 1.46 10.86 -27.35
N PHE A 168 0.59 10.14 -26.63
CA PHE A 168 -0.77 10.60 -26.41
C PHE A 168 -0.83 11.92 -25.62
N PRO A 169 -1.64 12.88 -26.06
CA PRO A 169 -1.82 14.13 -25.33
C PRO A 169 -2.49 13.86 -23.98
N ILE A 170 -2.05 14.60 -22.96
CA ILE A 170 -2.57 14.47 -21.59
C ILE A 170 -3.78 15.38 -21.34
N ASP A 171 -4.21 16.17 -22.33
CA ASP A 171 -5.27 17.17 -22.25
C ASP A 171 -6.51 16.83 -23.10
N ASP A 172 -6.68 15.55 -23.48
CA ASP A 172 -7.84 15.11 -24.28
C ASP A 172 -9.17 15.27 -23.51
N VAL A 173 -10.01 16.18 -24.01
CA VAL A 173 -11.29 16.54 -23.39
C VAL A 173 -12.23 15.34 -23.27
N LYS A 174 -12.31 14.49 -24.29
CA LYS A 174 -13.23 13.34 -24.30
C LYS A 174 -12.85 12.30 -23.24
N THR A 175 -11.56 12.14 -22.99
CA THR A 175 -11.04 11.31 -21.91
C THR A 175 -11.52 11.83 -20.57
N TYR A 176 -11.41 13.14 -20.30
CA TYR A 176 -11.91 13.72 -19.05
C TYR A 176 -13.42 13.61 -18.90
N GLU A 177 -14.19 13.83 -19.96
CA GLU A 177 -15.65 13.68 -19.92
C GLU A 177 -16.07 12.25 -19.49
N LEU A 178 -15.30 11.22 -19.87
CA LEU A 178 -15.52 9.84 -19.41
C LEU A 178 -15.34 9.72 -17.89
N PHE A 179 -14.27 10.30 -17.33
CA PHE A 179 -14.06 10.34 -15.88
C PHE A 179 -15.15 11.16 -15.16
N GLN A 180 -15.57 12.30 -15.73
CA GLN A 180 -16.64 13.13 -15.18
C GLN A 180 -17.99 12.40 -15.12
N ARG A 181 -18.25 11.48 -16.07
CA ARG A 181 -19.41 10.56 -16.03
C ARG A 181 -19.20 9.35 -15.12
N GLY A 182 -18.00 9.17 -14.57
CA GLY A 182 -17.61 8.02 -13.74
C GLY A 182 -17.67 6.68 -14.50
N GLU A 183 -17.50 6.71 -15.82
CA GLU A 183 -17.56 5.53 -16.69
C GLU A 183 -16.20 4.78 -16.73
N THR A 184 -15.56 4.61 -15.57
CA THR A 184 -14.15 4.17 -15.45
C THR A 184 -13.98 2.66 -15.30
N VAL A 185 -14.96 1.86 -15.71
CA VAL A 185 -14.86 0.39 -15.68
C VAL A 185 -13.78 -0.04 -16.68
N GLY A 186 -12.80 -0.82 -16.22
CA GLY A 186 -11.65 -1.24 -17.03
C GLY A 186 -10.53 -0.19 -17.14
N ILE A 187 -10.64 0.94 -16.44
CA ILE A 187 -9.58 1.96 -16.37
C ILE A 187 -8.73 1.71 -15.13
N PHE A 188 -7.46 1.40 -15.36
CA PHE A 188 -6.49 1.08 -14.32
C PHE A 188 -6.50 2.11 -13.17
N GLN A 189 -6.59 1.61 -11.93
CA GLN A 189 -6.70 2.36 -10.67
C GLN A 189 -8.03 3.08 -10.40
N TYR A 190 -8.91 3.25 -11.38
CA TYR A 190 -10.16 4.01 -11.22
C TYR A 190 -11.45 3.18 -11.22
N GLU A 191 -11.35 1.85 -11.18
CA GLU A 191 -12.51 0.96 -11.37
C GLU A 191 -13.45 0.84 -10.16
N SER A 192 -12.97 1.14 -8.95
CA SER A 192 -13.76 0.87 -7.75
C SER A 192 -15.01 1.77 -7.66
N PRO A 193 -16.17 1.28 -7.16
CA PRO A 193 -17.40 2.07 -7.10
C PRO A 193 -17.26 3.39 -6.31
N GLY A 194 -16.48 3.39 -5.23
CA GLY A 194 -16.22 4.60 -4.46
C GLY A 194 -15.37 5.61 -5.23
N MET A 195 -14.38 5.14 -5.99
CA MET A 195 -13.56 5.99 -6.85
C MET A 195 -14.41 6.60 -7.98
N GLN A 196 -15.25 5.80 -8.63
CA GLN A 196 -16.20 6.28 -9.65
C GLN A 196 -17.10 7.41 -9.12
N LYS A 197 -17.60 7.27 -7.89
CA LYS A 197 -18.40 8.31 -7.24
C LYS A 197 -17.60 9.60 -7.08
N TYR A 198 -16.39 9.52 -6.53
CA TYR A 198 -15.56 10.71 -6.35
C TYR A 198 -15.12 11.34 -7.67
N MET A 199 -14.97 10.57 -8.75
CA MET A 199 -14.70 11.13 -10.08
C MET A 199 -15.86 11.94 -10.64
N LYS A 200 -17.11 11.50 -10.40
CA LYS A 200 -18.32 12.27 -10.75
C LYS A 200 -18.42 13.57 -9.97
N ASP A 201 -18.06 13.54 -8.69
CA ASP A 201 -18.12 14.70 -7.82
C ASP A 201 -16.98 15.69 -8.15
N LEU A 202 -15.75 15.19 -8.36
CA LEU A 202 -14.56 15.97 -8.69
C LEU A 202 -14.63 16.64 -10.06
N LYS A 203 -15.23 15.96 -11.04
CA LYS A 203 -15.24 16.38 -12.45
C LYS A 203 -13.84 16.77 -12.95
N PRO A 204 -12.89 15.82 -13.09
CA PRO A 204 -11.52 16.10 -13.52
C PRO A 204 -11.47 16.88 -14.85
N THR A 205 -10.59 17.87 -14.94
CA THR A 205 -10.37 18.72 -16.12
C THR A 205 -8.91 18.81 -16.52
N VAL A 206 -7.99 18.45 -15.62
CA VAL A 206 -6.54 18.43 -15.87
C VAL A 206 -5.93 17.14 -15.32
N PHE A 207 -4.72 16.79 -15.77
CA PHE A 207 -4.09 15.52 -15.40
C PHE A 207 -3.75 15.46 -13.90
N GLY A 208 -3.43 16.62 -13.30
CA GLY A 208 -3.19 16.76 -11.85
C GLY A 208 -4.36 16.28 -10.99
N ASP A 209 -5.59 16.43 -11.45
CA ASP A 209 -6.79 15.93 -10.74
C ASP A 209 -6.77 14.41 -10.56
N LEU A 210 -6.34 13.71 -11.61
CA LEU A 210 -6.28 12.25 -11.64
C LEU A 210 -5.19 11.77 -10.67
N ILE A 211 -4.02 12.41 -10.70
CA ILE A 211 -2.90 12.12 -9.80
C ILE A 211 -3.34 12.35 -8.33
N ALA A 212 -3.93 13.51 -8.04
CA ALA A 212 -4.34 13.88 -6.70
C ALA A 212 -5.39 12.90 -6.14
N MET A 213 -6.38 12.52 -6.96
CA MET A 213 -7.39 11.56 -6.53
C MET A 213 -6.78 10.19 -6.19
N ASN A 214 -5.85 9.68 -6.99
CA ASN A 214 -5.17 8.41 -6.69
C ASN A 214 -4.34 8.46 -5.40
N ALA A 215 -3.79 9.63 -5.06
CA ALA A 215 -3.08 9.83 -3.80
C ALA A 215 -4.05 9.93 -2.60
N LEU A 216 -5.17 10.66 -2.77
CA LEU A 216 -6.16 10.89 -1.73
C LEU A 216 -7.07 9.69 -1.44
N TYR A 217 -7.35 8.84 -2.43
CA TYR A 217 -8.23 7.67 -2.29
C TYR A 217 -7.51 6.50 -1.60
N ARG A 218 -7.04 6.74 -0.38
CA ARG A 218 -6.36 5.77 0.50
C ARG A 218 -6.83 5.94 1.95
N PRO A 219 -6.79 4.87 2.77
CA PRO A 219 -7.09 4.99 4.19
C PRO A 219 -6.25 6.07 4.87
N GLY A 220 -6.89 7.03 5.54
CA GLY A 220 -6.26 8.26 6.04
C GLY A 220 -6.72 9.46 5.22
N PRO A 221 -6.11 9.76 4.06
CA PRO A 221 -6.42 10.96 3.29
C PRO A 221 -7.81 10.98 2.62
N LEU A 222 -8.57 9.87 2.65
CA LEU A 222 -9.95 9.81 2.19
C LEU A 222 -10.85 10.93 2.77
N GLU A 223 -10.57 11.38 4.01
CA GLU A 223 -11.34 12.44 4.67
C GLU A 223 -11.17 13.81 4.01
N TYR A 224 -10.08 14.03 3.25
CA TYR A 224 -9.81 15.29 2.57
C TYR A 224 -10.49 15.39 1.20
N ILE A 225 -10.94 14.28 0.61
CA ILE A 225 -11.56 14.28 -0.73
C ILE A 225 -12.77 15.23 -0.82
N PRO A 226 -13.72 15.25 0.15
CA PRO A 226 -14.84 16.18 0.07
C PRO A 226 -14.43 17.66 0.02
N SER A 227 -13.40 18.05 0.78
CA SER A 227 -12.88 19.43 0.74
C SER A 227 -12.14 19.70 -0.57
N PHE A 228 -11.32 18.75 -1.04
CA PHE A 228 -10.65 18.82 -2.34
C PHE A 228 -11.64 19.08 -3.49
N VAL A 229 -12.73 18.32 -3.53
CA VAL A 229 -13.80 18.46 -4.54
C VAL A 229 -14.49 19.82 -4.44
N ARG A 230 -14.91 20.25 -3.25
CA ARG A 230 -15.58 21.54 -3.08
C ARG A 230 -14.69 22.72 -3.46
N ARG A 231 -13.42 22.70 -3.05
CA ARG A 231 -12.46 23.75 -3.38
C ARG A 231 -12.22 23.84 -4.88
N LYS A 232 -12.06 22.70 -5.54
CA LYS A 232 -11.95 22.64 -6.99
C LYS A 232 -13.17 23.24 -7.69
N ASN A 233 -14.37 22.87 -7.25
CA ASN A 233 -15.62 23.31 -7.85
C ASN A 233 -16.00 24.77 -7.46
N GLY A 234 -15.17 25.46 -6.67
CA GLY A 234 -15.44 26.82 -6.20
C GLY A 234 -16.53 26.91 -5.13
N GLU A 235 -16.90 25.78 -4.51
CA GLU A 235 -17.91 25.70 -3.45
C GLU A 235 -17.31 25.93 -2.05
N GLU A 236 -15.99 25.89 -1.93
CA GLU A 236 -15.23 26.16 -0.71
C GLU A 236 -14.04 27.05 -1.03
N GLU A 237 -13.80 28.09 -0.20
CA GLU A 237 -12.67 28.99 -0.35
C GLU A 237 -11.35 28.27 -0.04
N ILE A 238 -10.34 28.44 -0.90
CA ILE A 238 -9.00 27.92 -0.66
C ILE A 238 -8.31 28.86 0.33
N LYS A 239 -8.07 28.38 1.55
CA LYS A 239 -7.32 29.10 2.57
C LYS A 239 -5.96 28.46 2.78
N TYR A 240 -4.93 29.29 2.71
CA TYR A 240 -3.56 28.90 3.01
C TYR A 240 -3.19 29.40 4.40
N ASP A 241 -2.47 28.58 5.18
CA ASP A 241 -1.95 29.02 6.49
C ASP A 241 -0.93 30.16 6.34
N LEU A 242 -0.22 30.18 5.20
CA LEU A 242 0.85 31.10 4.88
C LEU A 242 0.83 31.37 3.37
N GLU A 243 1.09 32.62 2.95
CA GLU A 243 1.11 32.99 1.52
C GLU A 243 2.09 32.14 0.70
N ALA A 244 3.27 31.83 1.26
CA ALA A 244 4.27 30.97 0.63
C ALA A 244 3.80 29.53 0.36
N CYS A 245 2.66 29.09 0.92
CA CYS A 245 2.10 27.78 0.63
C CYS A 245 1.35 27.74 -0.71
N GLU A 246 0.89 28.89 -1.22
CA GLU A 246 0.09 28.97 -2.45
C GLU A 246 0.86 28.41 -3.66
N GLU A 247 2.15 28.74 -3.78
CA GLU A 247 3.01 28.28 -4.87
C GLU A 247 3.05 26.75 -5.00
N TYR A 248 3.11 26.03 -3.87
CA TYR A 248 3.30 24.58 -3.84
C TYR A 248 2.01 23.78 -3.68
N LEU A 249 0.96 24.40 -3.13
CA LEU A 249 -0.32 23.75 -2.86
C LEU A 249 -1.43 24.19 -3.82
N GLY A 250 -1.19 25.15 -4.71
CA GLY A 250 -2.19 25.64 -5.67
C GLY A 250 -2.72 24.53 -6.57
N GLU A 251 -1.84 23.65 -7.07
CA GLU A 251 -2.21 22.49 -7.90
C GLU A 251 -3.06 21.44 -7.18
N THR A 252 -3.09 21.48 -5.84
CA THR A 252 -3.87 20.57 -5.00
C THR A 252 -4.89 21.30 -4.13
N TYR A 253 -5.31 22.49 -4.58
CA TYR A 253 -6.37 23.29 -3.96
C TYR A 253 -6.13 23.56 -2.46
N GLY A 254 -4.87 23.83 -2.09
CA GLY A 254 -4.48 24.14 -0.71
C GLY A 254 -4.46 22.93 0.23
N ILE A 255 -4.52 21.70 -0.29
CA ILE A 255 -4.41 20.47 0.50
C ILE A 255 -3.06 19.83 0.24
N THR A 256 -2.30 19.50 1.29
CA THR A 256 -1.03 18.79 1.14
C THR A 256 -1.30 17.32 0.83
N VAL A 257 -1.08 16.92 -0.42
CA VAL A 257 -1.34 15.57 -0.93
C VAL A 257 -0.06 14.77 -1.10
N TYR A 258 1.00 15.41 -1.60
CA TYR A 258 2.24 14.74 -1.98
C TYR A 258 3.34 14.90 -0.92
N GLN A 259 4.25 13.94 -0.86
CA GLN A 259 5.41 14.03 0.04
C GLN A 259 6.38 15.13 -0.42
N GLU A 260 6.47 15.31 -1.73
CA GLU A 260 7.26 16.32 -2.41
C GLU A 260 6.80 17.74 -2.01
N GLN A 261 5.49 17.95 -1.83
CA GLN A 261 4.96 19.23 -1.33
C GLN A 261 5.47 19.52 0.10
N VAL A 262 5.49 18.52 0.99
CA VAL A 262 6.05 18.68 2.34
C VAL A 262 7.53 19.04 2.27
N MET A 263 8.28 18.40 1.38
CA MET A 263 9.70 18.69 1.19
C MET A 263 9.94 20.09 0.62
N LEU A 264 9.15 20.54 -0.36
CA LEU A 264 9.27 21.88 -0.95
C LEU A 264 8.88 22.97 0.05
N LEU A 265 7.79 22.76 0.80
CA LEU A 265 7.37 23.68 1.85
C LEU A 265 8.42 23.81 2.94
N SER A 266 9.05 22.71 3.38
CA SER A 266 10.12 22.80 4.39
C SER A 266 11.39 23.51 3.90
N GLN A 267 11.74 23.35 2.62
CA GLN A 267 12.81 24.12 1.99
C GLN A 267 12.44 25.61 1.92
N SER A 268 11.23 25.93 1.47
CA SER A 268 10.80 27.31 1.26
C SER A 268 10.48 28.07 2.55
N LEU A 269 9.99 27.40 3.59
CA LEU A 269 9.56 28.04 4.84
C LEU A 269 10.65 28.06 5.90
N ALA A 270 11.63 27.17 5.85
CA ALA A 270 12.62 26.98 6.90
C ALA A 270 14.06 26.78 6.37
N ASP A 271 14.31 27.04 5.08
CA ASP A 271 15.62 26.90 4.44
C ASP A 271 16.28 25.52 4.67
N PHE A 272 15.46 24.47 4.81
CA PHE A 272 16.00 23.12 4.94
C PHE A 272 16.75 22.72 3.67
N THR A 273 17.85 22.00 3.82
CA THR A 273 18.48 21.37 2.66
C THR A 273 17.62 20.22 2.13
N LYS A 274 17.86 19.78 0.87
CA LYS A 274 17.17 18.60 0.29
C LYS A 274 17.31 17.35 1.17
N GLY A 275 18.46 17.18 1.83
CA GLY A 275 18.69 16.07 2.76
C GLY A 275 17.84 16.18 4.03
N GLU A 276 17.73 17.37 4.60
CA GLU A 276 16.92 17.61 5.80
C GLU A 276 15.42 17.49 5.53
N ALA A 277 14.95 17.99 4.39
CA ALA A 277 13.58 17.80 3.95
C ALA A 277 13.22 16.31 3.81
N ASP A 278 14.14 15.49 3.28
CA ASP A 278 13.94 14.03 3.19
C ASP A 278 13.92 13.35 4.57
N VAL A 279 14.80 13.79 5.49
CA VAL A 279 14.79 13.31 6.88
C VAL A 279 13.46 13.65 7.57
N LEU A 280 12.96 14.89 7.40
CA LEU A 280 11.68 15.34 7.95
C LEU A 280 10.53 14.46 7.42
N ARG A 281 10.45 14.27 6.10
CA ARG A 281 9.46 13.40 5.44
C ARG A 281 9.47 11.99 6.02
N LYS A 282 10.65 11.37 6.13
CA LYS A 282 10.81 10.02 6.68
C LYS A 282 10.39 9.95 8.16
N ALA A 283 10.76 10.94 8.95
CA ALA A 283 10.40 11.02 10.37
C ALA A 283 8.88 11.15 10.56
N MET A 284 8.21 11.98 9.77
CA MET A 284 6.75 12.12 9.77
C MET A 284 6.05 10.81 9.37
N GLY A 285 6.48 10.18 8.27
CA GLY A 285 5.90 8.93 7.80
C GLY A 285 6.02 7.77 8.80
N LYS A 286 7.13 7.70 9.54
CA LYS A 286 7.37 6.69 10.59
C LYS A 286 6.89 7.11 11.98
N LYS A 287 6.33 8.32 12.13
CA LYS A 287 5.93 8.91 13.43
C LYS A 287 7.06 8.87 14.47
N GLN A 288 8.29 9.16 14.04
CA GLN A 288 9.49 9.15 14.90
C GLN A 288 9.58 10.43 15.72
N LYS A 289 8.91 10.44 16.87
CA LYS A 289 8.79 11.62 17.74
C LYS A 289 10.15 12.24 18.12
N ASP A 290 11.12 11.43 18.50
CA ASP A 290 12.44 11.92 18.92
C ASP A 290 13.20 12.68 17.82
N VAL A 291 12.99 12.29 16.56
CA VAL A 291 13.59 12.97 15.40
C VAL A 291 12.85 14.28 15.13
N LEU A 292 11.51 14.25 15.17
CA LEU A 292 10.68 15.44 14.97
C LEU A 292 10.93 16.51 16.04
N ASP A 293 11.07 16.10 17.30
CA ASP A 293 11.35 17.00 18.42
C ASP A 293 12.70 17.71 18.28
N LYS A 294 13.68 17.06 17.62
CA LYS A 294 14.97 17.69 17.29
C LYS A 294 14.89 18.64 16.10
N MET A 295 14.04 18.35 15.12
CA MET A 295 13.91 19.17 13.91
C MET A 295 13.01 20.38 14.10
N LYS A 296 12.04 20.31 15.01
CA LYS A 296 11.06 21.38 15.25
C LYS A 296 11.70 22.72 15.67
N PRO A 297 12.63 22.79 16.63
CA PRO A 297 13.28 24.07 16.99
C PRO A 297 13.99 24.67 15.78
N LYS A 298 14.74 23.84 15.04
CA LYS A 298 15.45 24.26 13.84
C LYS A 298 14.51 24.81 12.76
N PHE A 299 13.37 24.16 12.52
CA PHE A 299 12.36 24.62 11.57
C PHE A 299 11.82 26.00 11.95
N VAL A 300 11.50 26.21 13.23
CA VAL A 300 10.94 27.48 13.72
C VAL A 300 11.98 28.59 13.67
N GLU A 301 13.21 28.34 14.15
CA GLU A 301 14.28 29.32 14.15
C GLU A 301 14.61 29.79 12.74
N GLN A 302 14.82 28.87 11.80
CA GLN A 302 15.15 29.21 10.42
C GLN A 302 13.98 29.90 9.70
N GLY A 303 12.74 29.48 9.95
CA GLY A 303 11.57 30.10 9.35
C GLY A 303 11.23 31.49 9.89
N CYS A 304 11.54 31.78 11.15
CA CYS A 304 11.44 33.13 11.70
C CYS A 304 12.50 34.07 11.11
N CYS A 305 13.73 33.59 10.87
CA CYS A 305 14.80 34.37 10.27
C CYS A 305 14.56 34.73 8.80
N GLN A 306 13.83 33.91 8.03
CA GLN A 306 13.52 34.21 6.62
C GLN A 306 12.40 35.24 6.41
N ARG A 307 11.60 35.52 7.45
CA ARG A 307 10.46 36.45 7.38
C ARG A 307 10.71 37.82 8.02
N SER A 308 11.96 38.07 8.44
CA SER A 308 12.44 39.36 8.96
C SER A 308 13.11 40.14 7.84
#